data_AF-A0A0D1XXH6-F1
#
_entry.id   AF-A0A0D1XXH6-F1
#
_cell.length_a   1.000
_cell.length_b   1.000
_cell.length_c   1.000
_cell.angle_alpha   90.00
_cell.angle_beta   90.00
_cell.angle_gamma   90.00
#
_symmetry.space_group_name_H-M   'P 1'
#
loop_
_entity.id
_entity.type
_entity.pdbx_description
1 polymer ?
#
loop_
_entity_poly.entity_id
_entity_poly.type
_entity_poly.pdbx_seq_one_letter_code
_entity_poly.pdbx_strand_id
1 'polypeptide(L)'
;MEYGEIRAYCLGKQGAVETFPFRDDVAVMKVGDKMFALLSQRDGTLHISLKCEPDVNEVLREQYAAIKPGYHLNKRHWNTVELDGTVPVEEVIGMVDRSYNLVFKSLKKAEREAICTS
;
A
#
# COMPACT_ATOMS: atom_id res chain seq x y z
N MET A 1 -10.17 -10.12 -4.69
CA MET A 1 -9.03 -10.29 -3.78
C MET A 1 -9.51 -9.88 -2.41
N GLU A 2 -9.42 -10.79 -1.45
CA GLU A 2 -9.97 -10.63 -0.10
C GLU A 2 -8.96 -9.97 0.85
N TYR A 3 -9.43 -9.50 2.02
CA TYR A 3 -8.59 -8.86 3.04
C TYR A 3 -7.40 -9.73 3.46
N GLY A 4 -7.63 -11.02 3.71
CA GLY A 4 -6.58 -11.95 4.15
C GLY A 4 -5.47 -12.13 3.12
N GLU A 5 -5.82 -12.17 1.83
CA GLU A 5 -4.87 -12.36 0.73
C GLU A 5 -3.94 -11.16 0.57
N ILE A 6 -4.50 -9.95 0.52
CA ILE A 6 -3.70 -8.74 0.36
C ILE A 6 -2.87 -8.42 1.60
N ARG A 7 -3.41 -8.71 2.79
CA ARG A 7 -2.67 -8.62 4.05
C ARG A 7 -1.48 -9.58 4.05
N ALA A 8 -1.69 -10.85 3.68
CA ALA A 8 -0.63 -11.84 3.59
C ALA A 8 0.41 -11.45 2.53
N TYR A 9 -0.02 -10.91 1.39
CA TYR A 9 0.90 -10.44 0.35
C TYR A 9 1.81 -9.29 0.82
N CYS A 10 1.24 -8.30 1.53
CA CYS A 10 2.01 -7.21 2.13
C CYS A 10 3.00 -7.73 3.18
N LEU A 11 2.58 -8.65 4.04
CA LEU A 11 3.42 -9.24 5.09
C LEU A 11 4.48 -10.20 4.56
N GLY A 12 4.31 -10.71 3.34
CA GLY A 12 5.33 -11.50 2.63
C GLY A 12 6.52 -10.67 2.15
N LYS A 13 6.46 -9.34 2.22
CA LYS A 13 7.60 -8.47 1.87
C LYS A 13 8.63 -8.47 2.99
N GLN A 14 9.92 -8.47 2.63
CA GLN A 14 11.00 -8.55 3.60
C GLN A 14 10.96 -7.36 4.58
N GLY A 15 11.04 -7.65 5.88
CA GLY A 15 10.96 -6.62 6.92
C GLY A 15 9.62 -5.88 6.99
N ALA A 16 8.56 -6.41 6.37
CA ALA A 16 7.23 -5.86 6.50
C ALA A 16 6.62 -6.20 7.87
N VAL A 17 6.00 -5.20 8.49
CA VAL A 17 5.36 -5.31 9.79
C VAL A 17 3.98 -4.67 9.72
N GLU A 18 2.99 -5.32 10.33
CA GLU A 18 1.65 -4.75 10.51
C GLU A 18 1.56 -4.00 11.85
N THR A 19 0.89 -2.85 11.82
CA THR A 19 0.62 -2.02 13.00
C THR A 19 -0.78 -1.42 12.92
N PHE A 20 -1.35 -1.01 14.06
CA PHE A 20 -2.69 -0.41 14.15
C PHE A 20 -2.63 0.96 14.84
N PRO A 21 -2.00 1.98 14.22
CA PRO A 21 -1.75 3.26 14.88
C PRO A 21 -2.98 4.16 15.00
N PHE A 22 -4.07 3.85 14.29
CA PHE A 22 -5.29 4.68 14.27
C PHE A 22 -6.44 4.02 15.05
N ARG A 23 -6.78 2.79 14.66
CA ARG A 23 -7.83 1.94 15.22
C ARG A 23 -7.52 0.49 14.86
N ASP A 24 -8.18 -0.44 15.55
CA ASP A 24 -8.00 -1.89 15.41
C ASP A 24 -8.47 -2.44 14.05
N ASP A 25 -9.28 -1.67 13.31
CA ASP A 25 -9.82 -2.00 11.98
C ASP A 25 -9.00 -1.43 10.82
N VAL A 26 -7.95 -0.65 11.11
CA VAL A 26 -7.07 -0.02 10.11
C VAL A 26 -5.66 -0.57 10.23
N ALA A 27 -5.34 -1.57 9.40
CA ALA A 27 -4.03 -2.18 9.35
C ALA A 27 -3.06 -1.31 8.53
N VAL A 28 -1.94 -0.93 9.15
CA VAL A 28 -0.86 -0.15 8.54
C VAL A 28 0.36 -1.03 8.36
N MET A 29 0.74 -1.24 7.10
CA MET A 29 1.93 -2.01 6.72
C MET A 29 3.13 -1.10 6.59
N LYS A 30 4.20 -1.45 7.31
CA LYS A 30 5.45 -0.69 7.37
C LYS A 30 6.63 -1.54 6.96
N VAL A 31 7.66 -0.90 6.43
CA VAL A 31 9.00 -1.46 6.25
C VAL A 31 9.99 -0.55 6.96
N GLY A 32 10.68 -1.09 7.96
CA GLY A 32 11.31 -0.27 9.00
C GLY A 32 10.28 0.64 9.67
N ASP A 33 10.60 1.92 9.81
CA ASP A 33 9.68 2.91 10.42
C ASP A 33 8.70 3.56 9.44
N LYS A 34 8.71 3.19 8.15
CA LYS A 34 7.93 3.86 7.12
C LYS A 34 6.77 3.02 6.60
N MET A 35 5.60 3.62 6.51
CA MET A 35 4.40 3.01 5.93
C MET A 35 4.48 2.92 4.40
N PHE A 36 4.09 1.77 3.86
CA PHE A 36 3.93 1.55 2.41
C PHE A 36 2.51 1.11 2.01
N ALA A 37 1.72 0.55 2.91
CA ALA A 37 0.32 0.26 2.64
C ALA A 37 -0.57 0.52 3.86
N LEU A 38 -1.82 0.87 3.62
CA LEU A 38 -2.85 1.00 4.64
C LEU A 38 -4.10 0.27 4.15
N LEU A 39 -4.55 -0.73 4.89
CA LEU A 39 -5.75 -1.51 4.64
C LEU A 39 -6.85 -1.03 5.59
N SER A 40 -8.04 -0.79 5.04
CA SER A 40 -9.22 -0.45 5.83
C SER A 40 -10.47 -0.97 5.12
N GLN A 41 -11.49 -1.36 5.88
CA GLN A 41 -12.79 -1.72 5.33
C GLN A 41 -13.80 -0.61 5.63
N ARG A 42 -14.61 -0.23 4.64
CA ARG A 42 -15.64 0.81 4.77
C ARG A 42 -16.86 0.39 3.98
N ASP A 43 -18.03 0.44 4.61
CA ASP A 43 -19.31 0.10 3.99
C ASP A 43 -19.29 -1.28 3.29
N GLY A 44 -18.54 -2.24 3.85
CA GLY A 44 -18.36 -3.58 3.29
C GLY A 44 -17.27 -3.70 2.22
N THR A 45 -16.81 -2.58 1.66
CA THR A 45 -15.76 -2.52 0.64
C THR A 45 -14.37 -2.45 1.26
N LEU A 46 -13.46 -3.27 0.75
CA LEU A 46 -12.06 -3.24 1.15
C LEU A 46 -11.32 -2.14 0.39
N HIS A 47 -10.57 -1.32 1.11
CA HIS A 47 -9.72 -0.28 0.55
C HIS A 47 -8.26 -0.52 0.91
N ILE A 48 -7.38 -0.29 -0.06
CA ILE A 48 -5.94 -0.24 0.17
C ILE A 48 -5.38 1.10 -0.29
N SER A 49 -4.69 1.80 0.60
CA SER A 49 -3.96 3.02 0.26
C SER A 49 -2.49 2.73 0.08
N LEU A 50 -1.93 3.11 -1.06
CA LEU A 50 -0.58 2.79 -1.50
C LEU A 50 0.16 4.06 -1.89
N LYS A 51 1.46 4.07 -1.59
CA LYS A 51 2.35 5.15 -2.00
C LYS A 51 2.71 4.96 -3.47
N CYS A 52 2.59 6.02 -4.25
CA CYS A 52 2.84 5.99 -5.67
C CYS A 52 3.59 7.24 -6.12
N GLU A 53 4.32 7.12 -7.22
CA GLU A 53 5.01 8.24 -7.85
C GLU A 53 3.98 9.20 -8.46
N PRO A 54 4.12 10.53 -8.28
CA PRO A 54 3.14 11.50 -8.76
C PRO A 54 2.81 11.33 -10.25
N ASP A 55 3.81 11.03 -11.07
CA ASP A 55 3.70 10.95 -12.53
C ASP A 55 2.85 9.74 -13.00
N VAL A 56 2.70 8.72 -12.14
CA VAL A 56 1.92 7.51 -12.42
C VAL A 56 0.49 7.63 -11.87
N ASN A 57 0.26 8.54 -10.92
CA ASN A 57 -1.02 8.67 -10.22
C ASN A 57 -2.15 9.13 -11.12
N GLU A 58 -1.88 10.08 -12.02
CA GLU A 58 -2.92 10.61 -12.90
C GLU A 58 -3.38 9.54 -13.90
N VAL A 59 -2.44 8.86 -14.55
CA VAL A 59 -2.73 7.76 -15.50
C VAL A 59 -3.55 6.64 -14.84
N LEU A 60 -3.17 6.20 -13.63
CA LEU A 60 -3.90 5.15 -12.92
C LEU A 60 -5.34 5.55 -12.57
N ARG A 61 -5.55 6.82 -12.19
CA ARG A 61 -6.88 7.35 -11.86
C ARG A 61 -7.75 7.55 -13.11
N GLU A 62 -7.15 7.85 -14.25
CA GLU A 62 -7.85 7.91 -15.54
C GLU A 62 -8.24 6.52 -16.04
N GLN A 63 -7.38 5.53 -15.82
CA GLN A 63 -7.60 4.16 -16.28
C GLN A 63 -8.61 3.39 -15.41
N TYR A 64 -8.61 3.62 -14.10
CA TYR A 64 -9.44 2.88 -13.15
C TYR A 64 -10.25 3.83 -12.25
N ALA A 65 -11.58 3.82 -12.41
CA ALA A 65 -12.48 4.63 -11.59
C ALA A 65 -12.40 4.29 -10.09
N ALA A 66 -12.04 3.06 -9.74
CA ALA A 66 -11.82 2.59 -8.37
C ALA A 66 -10.51 3.08 -7.74
N ILE A 67 -9.63 3.75 -8.49
CA ILE A 67 -8.42 4.38 -7.95
C ILE A 67 -8.73 5.84 -7.65
N LYS A 68 -8.76 6.18 -6.36
CA LYS A 68 -9.05 7.53 -5.85
C LYS A 68 -7.78 8.19 -5.31
N PRO A 69 -7.73 9.54 -5.25
CA PRO A 69 -6.70 10.24 -4.48
C PRO A 69 -6.68 9.76 -3.03
N GLY A 70 -5.48 9.63 -2.45
CA GLY A 70 -5.28 9.05 -1.12
C GLY A 70 -6.21 9.64 -0.06
N TYR A 71 -7.07 8.80 0.51
CA TYR A 71 -8.01 9.20 1.56
C TYR A 71 -7.26 9.51 2.86
N HIS A 72 -7.44 10.72 3.41
CA HIS A 72 -6.70 11.25 4.58
C HIS A 72 -5.17 11.30 4.43
N LEU A 73 -4.65 11.09 3.23
CA LEU A 73 -3.21 11.06 2.95
C LEU A 73 -2.83 12.19 1.98
N ASN A 74 -1.52 12.39 1.78
CA ASN A 74 -1.04 13.33 0.78
C ASN A 74 -1.41 12.83 -0.62
N LYS A 75 -2.46 13.42 -1.21
CA LYS A 75 -3.05 13.06 -2.51
C LYS A 75 -2.08 13.11 -3.68
N ARG A 76 -0.92 13.77 -3.54
CA ARG A 76 0.14 13.78 -4.55
C ARG A 76 0.94 12.47 -4.57
N HIS A 77 1.06 11.81 -3.42
CA HIS A 77 1.93 10.65 -3.23
C HIS A 77 1.18 9.36 -2.88
N TRP A 78 -0.13 9.44 -2.66
CA TRP A 78 -0.95 8.31 -2.24
C TRP A 78 -2.19 8.17 -3.11
N ASN A 79 -2.50 6.92 -3.45
CA ASN A 79 -3.78 6.51 -4.02
C ASN A 79 -4.49 5.57 -3.06
N THR A 80 -5.80 5.61 -3.05
CA THR A 80 -6.65 4.61 -2.40
C THR A 80 -7.36 3.81 -3.49
N VAL A 81 -7.16 2.50 -3.50
CA VAL A 81 -7.79 1.56 -4.42
C VAL A 81 -8.95 0.91 -3.70
N GLU A 82 -10.13 0.99 -4.29
CA GLU A 82 -11.33 0.24 -3.88
C GLU A 82 -11.22 -1.17 -4.48
N LEU A 83 -11.19 -2.19 -3.64
CA LEU A 83 -11.07 -3.59 -4.07
C LEU A 83 -12.46 -4.20 -4.32
N ASP A 84 -13.20 -3.56 -5.23
CA ASP A 84 -14.55 -3.95 -5.67
C ASP A 84 -14.53 -4.97 -6.82
N GLY A 85 -13.34 -5.38 -7.27
CA GLY A 85 -13.13 -6.30 -8.39
C GLY A 85 -12.98 -5.64 -9.76
N THR A 86 -13.06 -4.31 -9.85
CA THR A 86 -12.87 -3.58 -11.13
C THR A 86 -11.40 -3.37 -11.49
N VAL A 87 -10.50 -3.39 -10.51
CA VAL A 87 -9.04 -3.35 -10.72
C VAL A 87 -8.50 -4.78 -10.77
N PRO A 88 -7.78 -5.18 -11.84
CA PRO A 88 -7.16 -6.49 -11.93
C PRO A 88 -6.24 -6.77 -10.74
N VAL A 89 -6.29 -7.99 -10.21
CA VAL A 89 -5.48 -8.39 -9.04
C VAL A 89 -3.99 -8.19 -9.30
N GLU A 90 -3.52 -8.47 -10.52
CA GLU A 90 -2.15 -8.23 -10.96
C GLU A 90 -1.73 -6.76 -10.86
N GLU A 91 -2.62 -5.81 -11.18
CA GLU A 91 -2.32 -4.38 -11.08
C GLU A 91 -2.26 -3.96 -9.61
N VAL A 92 -3.17 -4.46 -8.77
CA VAL A 92 -3.12 -4.17 -7.32
C VAL A 92 -1.82 -4.69 -6.71
N ILE A 93 -1.42 -5.92 -7.05
CA ILE A 93 -0.14 -6.51 -6.63
C ILE A 93 1.04 -5.65 -7.11
N GLY A 94 1.04 -5.25 -8.38
CA GLY A 94 2.06 -4.37 -8.95
C GLY A 94 2.14 -3.01 -8.24
N MET A 95 1.01 -2.44 -7.85
CA MET A 95 0.95 -1.20 -7.07
C MET A 95 1.55 -1.40 -5.67
N VAL A 96 1.28 -2.52 -5.00
CA VAL A 96 1.90 -2.84 -3.69
C VAL A 96 3.41 -2.93 -3.83
N ASP A 97 3.90 -3.62 -4.86
CA ASP A 97 5.33 -3.80 -5.10
C ASP A 97 6.03 -2.47 -5.37
N ARG A 98 5.43 -1.62 -6.20
CA ARG A 98 5.93 -0.26 -6.46
C ARG A 98 5.97 0.55 -5.16
N SER A 99 4.90 0.51 -4.36
CA SER A 99 4.83 1.23 -3.09
C SER A 99 5.89 0.77 -2.10
N TYR A 100 6.02 -0.54 -1.89
CA TYR A 100 7.04 -1.14 -1.03
C TYR A 100 8.44 -0.72 -1.48
N ASN A 101 8.75 -0.88 -2.77
CA ASN A 101 10.06 -0.53 -3.31
C ASN A 101 10.39 0.96 -3.16
N LEU A 102 9.42 1.84 -3.39
CA LEU A 102 9.59 3.29 -3.22
C LEU A 102 9.91 3.64 -1.76
N VAL A 103 9.21 3.03 -0.81
CA VAL A 103 9.42 3.26 0.61
C VAL A 103 10.75 2.66 1.08
N PHE A 104 11.04 1.41 0.70
CA PHE A 104 12.28 0.72 1.03
C PHE A 104 13.51 1.49 0.53
N LYS A 105 13.50 1.95 -0.74
CA LYS A 105 14.57 2.78 -1.30
C LYS A 105 14.76 4.11 -0.55
N SER A 106 13.71 4.63 0.07
CA SER A 106 13.76 5.86 0.87
C SER A 106 14.35 5.68 2.27
N LEU A 107 14.55 4.45 2.75
CA LEU A 107 15.20 4.16 4.04
C LEU A 107 16.70 4.47 3.98
N LYS A 108 17.34 4.70 5.13
CA LYS A 108 18.81 4.85 5.17
C LYS A 108 19.47 3.53 4.80
N LYS A 109 20.72 3.61 4.30
CA LYS A 109 21.48 2.42 3.90
C LYS A 109 21.55 1.36 5.01
N ALA A 110 21.86 1.77 6.24
CA ALA A 110 21.94 0.87 7.39
C ALA A 110 20.62 0.16 7.71
N GLU A 111 19.49 0.86 7.59
CA GLU A 111 18.15 0.26 7.80
C GLU A 111 17.85 -0.80 6.74
N ARG A 112 18.18 -0.53 5.47
CA ARG A 112 18.02 -1.50 4.38
C ARG A 112 18.88 -2.73 4.57
N GLU A 113 20.14 -2.54 5.00
CA GLU A 113 21.07 -3.65 5.25
C GLU A 113 20.57 -4.54 6.40
N ALA A 114 20.06 -3.97 7.48
CA ALA A 114 19.47 -4.73 8.58
C ALA A 114 18.27 -5.58 8.13
N ILE A 115 17.41 -5.01 7.28
CA ILE A 115 16.25 -5.73 6.72
C ILE A 115 16.68 -6.84 5.77
N CYS A 116 17.69 -6.62 4.92
CA CYS A 116 18.15 -7.62 3.96
C CYS A 116 18.95 -8.78 4.58
N THR A 117 19.51 -8.57 5.77
CA THR A 117 20.36 -9.56 6.47
C THR A 117 19.54 -10.48 7.41
N SER A 118 18.25 -10.19 7.60
CA SER A 118 17.31 -10.95 8.43
C SER A 118 16.38 -11.79 7.57
#